data_AF-A0A5M6CXU7-F1
#
_entry.id   AF-A0A5M6CXU7-F1
#
_cell.length_a   1.000
_cell.length_b   1.000
_cell.length_c   1.000
_cell.angle_alpha   90.00
_cell.angle_beta   90.00
_cell.angle_gamma   90.00
#
_symmetry.space_group_name_H-M   'P 1'
#
loop_
_entity.id
_entity.type
_entity.pdbx_description
1 polymer ?
#
loop_
_entity_poly.entity_id
_entity_poly.type
_entity_poly.pdbx_seq_one_letter_code
_entity_poly.pdbx_strand_id
1 'polypeptide(L)'
;MTGPLRKVLSAKIHRATISEANVDYEGSITIPPELLQAADIAPYESVCVWNVTRGTRLETYAISGLPGSNDVCANGAAAHLIQPGDRVIIAAYAFMTTEQLKQHRPRLIFVDEQNRITHSGPEVPGPQRRSDPGSISGSDGDRSTSPPPSGAGTSPKLPPASDLTDDSSRRQFT
;
A
#
# COMPACT_ATOMS: atom_id res chain seq x y z
N MET A 1 8.81 -36.40 7.21
CA MET A 1 8.76 -35.36 8.25
C MET A 1 8.39 -34.06 7.56
N THR A 2 7.22 -33.50 7.85
CA THR A 2 6.81 -32.20 7.31
C THR A 2 7.55 -31.11 8.09
N GLY A 3 8.46 -30.39 7.44
CA GLY A 3 9.17 -29.27 8.07
C GLY A 3 8.23 -28.13 8.47
N PRO A 4 8.73 -27.10 9.17
CA PRO A 4 7.92 -25.95 9.59
C PRO A 4 7.30 -25.23 8.37
N LEU A 5 6.10 -24.68 8.56
CA LEU A 5 5.45 -23.84 7.55
C LEU A 5 6.07 -22.44 7.53
N ARG A 6 6.20 -21.88 6.33
CA ARG A 6 6.66 -20.50 6.08
C ARG A 6 5.53 -19.68 5.49
N LYS A 7 5.32 -18.45 5.97
CA LYS A 7 4.44 -17.47 5.30
C LYS A 7 5.21 -16.88 4.11
N VAL A 8 4.75 -17.16 2.89
CA VAL A 8 5.45 -16.81 1.65
C VAL A 8 4.48 -16.03 0.76
N LEU A 9 4.97 -15.02 0.04
CA LEU A 9 4.17 -14.26 -0.92
C LEU A 9 3.59 -15.24 -1.94
N SER A 10 2.27 -15.33 -2.03
CA SER A 10 1.57 -16.17 -3.01
C SER A 10 1.30 -15.37 -4.27
N ALA A 11 0.79 -14.15 -4.11
CA ALA A 11 0.41 -13.29 -5.21
C ALA A 11 0.57 -11.82 -4.87
N LYS A 12 0.68 -10.97 -5.90
CA LYS A 12 0.46 -9.53 -5.75
C LYS A 12 -0.09 -8.89 -7.02
N ILE A 13 -0.90 -7.85 -6.83
CA ILE A 13 -1.24 -6.85 -7.84
C ILE A 13 -0.41 -5.61 -7.54
N HIS A 14 0.49 -5.27 -8.44
CA HIS A 14 1.50 -4.25 -8.23
C HIS A 14 1.06 -2.90 -8.81
N ARG A 15 1.02 -1.88 -7.94
CA ARG A 15 0.74 -0.47 -8.26
C ARG A 15 -0.64 -0.21 -8.84
N ALA A 16 -1.65 -0.93 -8.34
CA ALA A 16 -3.05 -0.58 -8.62
C ALA A 16 -3.38 0.82 -8.09
N THR A 17 -4.19 1.56 -8.83
CA THR A 17 -4.72 2.86 -8.46
C THR A 17 -6.06 2.69 -7.75
N ILE A 18 -6.22 3.28 -6.57
CA ILE A 18 -7.49 3.30 -5.86
C ILE A 18 -8.46 4.21 -6.61
N SER A 19 -9.60 3.67 -7.05
CA SER A 19 -10.64 4.44 -7.74
C SER A 19 -11.59 5.13 -6.76
N GLU A 20 -11.88 4.49 -5.63
CA GLU A 20 -12.81 5.00 -4.61
C GLU A 20 -12.35 4.64 -3.19
N ALA A 21 -12.74 5.45 -2.21
CA ALA A 21 -12.66 5.08 -0.80
C ALA A 21 -13.93 5.49 -0.07
N ASN A 22 -14.58 4.55 0.62
CA ASN A 22 -15.85 4.78 1.28
C ASN A 22 -15.83 4.28 2.74
N VAL A 23 -15.85 5.22 3.69
CA VAL A 23 -15.78 4.93 5.13
C VAL A 23 -17.05 4.26 5.68
N ASP A 24 -18.20 4.52 5.06
CA ASP A 24 -19.50 4.03 5.51
C ASP A 24 -19.83 2.63 4.95
N TYR A 25 -18.97 2.08 4.09
CA TYR A 25 -19.12 0.74 3.52
C TYR A 25 -18.44 -0.35 4.36
N GLU A 26 -18.88 -1.60 4.20
CA GLU A 26 -18.31 -2.76 4.89
C GLU A 26 -16.80 -2.94 4.59
N GLY A 27 -15.99 -2.99 5.65
CA GLY A 27 -14.53 -2.99 5.55
C GLY A 27 -13.99 -4.15 4.72
N SER A 28 -13.36 -3.83 3.59
CA SER A 28 -12.79 -4.75 2.59
C SER A 28 -11.96 -3.97 1.57
N ILE A 29 -11.29 -4.66 0.65
CA ILE A 29 -10.83 -4.06 -0.61
C ILE A 29 -11.56 -4.70 -1.80
N THR A 30 -12.27 -3.89 -2.57
CA THR A 30 -12.91 -4.32 -3.82
C THR A 30 -11.84 -4.40 -4.92
N ILE A 31 -11.84 -5.50 -5.68
CA ILE A 31 -10.90 -5.73 -6.78
C ILE A 31 -11.67 -6.32 -7.97
N PRO A 32 -11.41 -5.89 -9.22
CA PRO A 32 -12.06 -6.47 -10.39
C PRO A 32 -11.79 -7.97 -10.51
N PRO A 33 -12.79 -8.78 -10.92
CA PRO A 33 -12.65 -10.24 -10.97
C PRO A 33 -11.52 -10.69 -11.90
N GLU A 34 -11.22 -9.94 -12.96
CA GLU A 34 -10.12 -10.23 -13.88
C GLU A 34 -8.75 -10.10 -13.21
N LEU A 35 -8.57 -9.13 -12.31
CA LEU A 35 -7.35 -8.97 -11.53
C LEU A 35 -7.24 -10.04 -10.43
N LEU A 36 -8.33 -10.37 -9.76
CA LEU A 36 -8.39 -11.48 -8.80
C LEU A 36 -8.00 -12.80 -9.46
N GLN A 37 -8.59 -13.10 -10.62
CA GLN A 37 -8.29 -14.29 -11.40
C GLN A 37 -6.83 -14.32 -11.87
N ALA A 38 -6.31 -13.20 -12.38
CA ALA A 38 -4.93 -13.13 -12.84
C ALA A 38 -3.93 -13.34 -11.69
N ALA A 39 -4.23 -12.76 -10.52
CA ALA A 39 -3.42 -12.87 -9.32
C ALA A 39 -3.63 -14.19 -8.56
N ASP A 40 -4.66 -14.99 -8.89
CA ASP A 40 -5.05 -16.18 -8.12
C ASP A 40 -5.39 -15.83 -6.65
N ILE A 41 -6.14 -14.73 -6.47
CA ILE A 41 -6.65 -14.28 -5.17
C ILE A 41 -8.14 -14.59 -5.12
N ALA A 42 -8.57 -15.32 -4.09
CA ALA A 42 -9.97 -15.68 -3.92
C ALA A 42 -10.77 -14.54 -3.25
N PRO A 43 -12.08 -14.41 -3.55
CA PRO A 43 -12.98 -13.61 -2.71
C PRO A 43 -12.90 -14.06 -1.24
N TYR A 44 -12.90 -13.10 -0.32
CA TYR A 44 -12.71 -13.26 1.12
C TYR A 44 -11.33 -13.76 1.55
N GLU A 45 -10.34 -13.82 0.66
CA GLU A 45 -8.96 -14.11 1.03
C GLU A 45 -8.32 -12.91 1.74
N SER A 46 -7.52 -13.18 2.78
CA SER A 46 -6.73 -12.14 3.45
C SER A 46 -5.67 -11.57 2.51
N VAL A 47 -5.66 -10.24 2.40
CA VAL A 47 -4.69 -9.49 1.62
C VAL A 47 -4.07 -8.37 2.46
N CYS A 48 -2.78 -8.17 2.27
CA CYS A 48 -2.11 -6.97 2.74
C CYS A 48 -2.18 -5.89 1.66
N VAL A 49 -2.57 -4.67 2.05
CA VAL A 49 -2.59 -3.50 1.18
C VAL A 49 -1.46 -2.57 1.59
N TRP A 50 -0.53 -2.33 0.68
CA TRP A 50 0.64 -1.49 0.90
C TRP A 50 0.51 -0.23 0.05
N ASN A 51 0.20 0.89 0.70
CA ASN A 51 0.04 2.16 0.02
C ASN A 51 1.42 2.75 -0.29
N VAL A 52 1.74 2.82 -1.59
CA VAL A 52 3.00 3.37 -2.11
C VAL A 52 3.00 4.89 -2.02
N THR A 53 1.85 5.53 -2.18
CA THR A 53 1.72 6.99 -2.10
C THR A 53 1.91 7.49 -0.67
N ARG A 54 1.30 6.83 0.32
CA ARG A 54 1.25 7.30 1.72
C ARG A 54 2.16 6.54 2.68
N GLY A 55 2.68 5.38 2.29
CA GLY A 55 3.47 4.50 3.14
C GLY A 55 2.66 3.68 4.16
N THR A 56 1.33 3.85 4.22
CA THR A 56 0.46 3.07 5.11
C THR A 56 0.41 1.60 4.69
N ARG A 57 0.28 0.71 5.68
CA ARG A 57 0.21 -0.74 5.47
C ARG A 57 -0.89 -1.29 6.35
N LEU A 58 -1.80 -2.06 5.76
CA LEU A 58 -2.89 -2.71 6.47
C LEU A 58 -3.12 -4.13 5.95
N GLU A 59 -3.87 -4.91 6.71
CA GLU A 59 -4.40 -6.21 6.30
C GLU A 59 -5.93 -6.12 6.32
N THR A 60 -6.56 -6.69 5.28
CA THR A 60 -8.01 -6.79 5.12
C THR A 60 -8.30 -8.03 4.26
N TYR A 61 -9.49 -8.15 3.68
CA TYR A 61 -9.82 -9.22 2.75
C TYR A 61 -10.33 -8.65 1.42
N ALA A 62 -10.15 -9.42 0.35
CA ALA A 62 -10.59 -9.06 -0.99
C ALA A 62 -12.08 -9.35 -1.19
N ILE A 63 -12.80 -8.49 -1.90
CA ILE A 63 -14.14 -8.74 -2.45
C ILE A 63 -14.10 -8.53 -3.95
N SER A 64 -14.82 -9.36 -4.70
CA SER A 64 -14.96 -9.19 -6.15
C SER A 64 -15.81 -7.97 -6.47
N GLY A 65 -15.29 -7.10 -7.33
CA GLY A 65 -16.02 -6.01 -7.96
C GLY A 65 -16.89 -6.47 -9.13
N LEU A 66 -17.35 -5.50 -9.93
CA LEU A 66 -18.15 -5.73 -11.12
C LEU A 66 -17.27 -6.26 -12.28
N PRO A 67 -17.71 -7.29 -13.02
CA PRO A 67 -17.01 -7.75 -14.23
C PRO A 67 -16.80 -6.64 -15.25
N GLY A 68 -15.61 -6.57 -15.83
CA GLY A 68 -15.22 -5.55 -16.80
C GLY A 68 -14.98 -4.14 -16.22
N SER A 69 -15.16 -3.95 -14.90
CA SER A 69 -14.75 -2.70 -14.25
C SER A 69 -13.24 -2.68 -14.01
N ASN A 70 -12.72 -1.47 -13.74
CA ASN A 70 -11.33 -1.29 -13.33
C ASN A 70 -11.25 -0.78 -11.88
N ASP A 71 -12.34 -0.94 -11.13
CA ASP A 71 -12.51 -0.31 -9.83
C ASP A 71 -11.77 -1.07 -8.74
N VAL A 72 -10.91 -0.36 -8.02
CA VAL A 72 -10.25 -0.84 -6.81
C VAL A 72 -10.63 0.10 -5.69
N CYS A 73 -11.48 -0.37 -4.77
CA CYS A 73 -12.10 0.48 -3.75
C CYS A 73 -11.64 0.09 -2.35
N ALA A 74 -11.22 1.08 -1.56
CA ALA A 74 -10.88 0.88 -0.15
C ALA A 74 -12.10 1.20 0.73
N ASN A 75 -12.63 0.20 1.43
CA ASN A 75 -13.90 0.35 2.15
C ASN A 75 -13.72 0.35 3.67
N GLY A 76 -14.69 0.92 4.37
CA GLY A 76 -14.78 0.94 5.83
C GLY A 76 -13.57 1.59 6.47
N ALA A 77 -13.03 0.96 7.51
CA ALA A 77 -11.87 1.47 8.25
C ALA A 77 -10.64 1.72 7.37
N ALA A 78 -10.48 1.00 6.23
CA ALA A 78 -9.36 1.19 5.31
C ALA A 78 -9.40 2.57 4.62
N ALA A 79 -10.59 3.16 4.43
CA ALA A 79 -10.77 4.47 3.80
C ALA A 79 -10.15 5.62 4.61
N HIS A 80 -9.88 5.44 5.91
CA HIS A 80 -9.12 6.41 6.70
C HIS A 80 -7.63 6.47 6.32
N LEU A 81 -7.07 5.39 5.76
CA LEU A 81 -5.64 5.24 5.49
C LEU A 81 -5.29 5.27 4.00
N ILE A 82 -6.31 5.23 3.14
CA ILE A 82 -6.22 5.10 1.68
C ILE A 82 -7.25 6.03 1.05
N GLN A 83 -6.86 6.74 0.00
CA GLN A 83 -7.70 7.71 -0.71
C GLN A 83 -7.75 7.42 -2.21
N PRO A 84 -8.80 7.87 -2.94
CA PRO A 84 -8.82 7.83 -4.39
C PRO A 84 -7.56 8.47 -4.99
N GLY A 85 -7.00 7.82 -6.02
CA GLY A 85 -5.74 8.20 -6.66
C GLY A 85 -4.47 7.66 -5.99
N ASP A 86 -4.56 7.08 -4.78
CA ASP A 86 -3.41 6.41 -4.18
C ASP A 86 -2.99 5.18 -5.00
N ARG A 87 -1.68 4.95 -5.07
CA ARG A 87 -1.11 3.72 -5.65
C ARG A 87 -0.85 2.71 -4.55
N VAL A 88 -1.38 1.51 -4.71
CA VAL A 88 -1.26 0.43 -3.73
C VAL A 88 -0.65 -0.83 -4.35
N ILE A 89 -0.05 -1.65 -3.51
CA ILE A 89 0.27 -3.05 -3.82
C ILE A 89 -0.66 -3.91 -2.96
N ILE A 90 -1.41 -4.79 -3.60
CA ILE A 90 -2.29 -5.75 -2.92
C ILE A 90 -1.58 -7.10 -2.96
N ALA A 91 -1.30 -7.70 -1.81
CA ALA A 91 -0.50 -8.92 -1.71
C ALA A 91 -1.21 -9.99 -0.89
N ALA A 92 -1.22 -11.22 -1.40
CA ALA A 92 -1.71 -12.41 -0.69
C ALA A 92 -0.53 -13.31 -0.29
N TYR A 93 -0.68 -14.02 0.82
CA TYR A 93 0.34 -14.91 1.37
C TYR A 93 -0.21 -16.32 1.58
N ALA A 94 0.63 -17.32 1.34
CA ALA A 94 0.33 -18.71 1.63
C ALA A 94 1.31 -19.26 2.68
N PHE A 95 0.86 -20.26 3.43
CA PHE A 95 1.71 -21.05 4.30
C PHE A 95 2.17 -22.30 3.58
N MET A 96 3.49 -22.45 3.42
CA MET A 96 4.07 -23.53 2.62
C MET A 96 5.17 -24.27 3.38
N THR A 97 5.31 -25.56 3.11
CA THR A 97 6.47 -26.35 3.57
C THR A 97 7.73 -25.98 2.79
N THR A 98 8.89 -26.45 3.26
CA THR A 98 10.17 -26.23 2.56
C THR A 98 10.18 -26.92 1.19
N GLU A 99 9.51 -28.05 1.05
CA GLU A 99 9.38 -28.80 -0.20
C GLU A 99 8.53 -28.04 -1.22
N GLN A 100 7.36 -27.54 -0.81
CA GLN A 100 6.49 -26.72 -1.65
C GLN A 100 7.20 -25.44 -2.11
N LEU A 101 7.94 -24.79 -1.22
CA LEU A 101 8.66 -23.55 -1.51
C LEU A 101 9.67 -23.67 -2.67
N LYS A 102 10.32 -24.83 -2.85
CA LYS A 102 11.31 -25.03 -3.92
C LYS A 102 10.71 -24.83 -5.32
N GLN A 103 9.45 -25.21 -5.47
CA GLN A 103 8.72 -25.13 -6.73
C GLN A 103 7.81 -23.90 -6.80
N HIS A 104 7.64 -23.19 -5.68
CA HIS A 104 6.77 -22.03 -5.60
C HIS A 104 7.22 -20.90 -6.54
N ARG A 105 6.26 -20.32 -7.25
CA ARG A 105 6.43 -19.13 -8.08
C ARG A 105 5.25 -18.21 -7.79
N PRO A 106 5.47 -17.02 -7.20
CA PRO A 106 4.37 -16.14 -6.89
C PRO A 106 3.72 -15.57 -8.16
N ARG A 107 2.41 -15.34 -8.10
CA ARG A 107 1.63 -14.68 -9.16
C ARG A 107 1.82 -13.17 -9.06
N LEU A 108 2.67 -12.61 -9.91
CA LEU A 108 2.97 -11.16 -9.89
C LEU A 108 2.30 -10.50 -11.09
N ILE A 109 1.28 -9.69 -10.81
CA ILE A 109 0.49 -8.96 -11.80
C ILE A 109 0.85 -7.49 -11.72
N PHE A 110 1.14 -6.88 -12.86
CA PHE A 110 1.49 -5.47 -12.97
C PHE A 110 0.43 -4.76 -13.79
N VAL A 111 -0.04 -3.62 -13.29
CA VAL A 111 -1.12 -2.85 -13.92
C VAL A 111 -0.68 -1.44 -14.29
N ASP A 112 -1.40 -0.83 -15.24
CA ASP A 112 -1.28 0.59 -15.55
C ASP A 112 -2.09 1.46 -14.57
N GLU A 113 -2.16 2.77 -14.84
CA GLU A 113 -2.87 3.73 -13.99
C GLU A 113 -4.39 3.55 -13.99
N GLN A 114 -4.93 2.87 -15.00
CA GLN A 114 -6.33 2.52 -15.13
C GLN A 114 -6.59 1.07 -14.71
N ASN A 115 -5.69 0.48 -13.92
CA ASN A 115 -5.78 -0.89 -13.40
C ASN A 115 -5.85 -1.99 -14.46
N ARG A 116 -5.45 -1.72 -15.71
CA ARG A 116 -5.37 -2.75 -16.74
C ARG A 116 -4.05 -3.49 -16.64
N ILE A 117 -4.10 -4.81 -16.81
CA ILE A 117 -2.89 -5.65 -16.78
C ILE A 117 -1.97 -5.24 -17.93
N THR A 118 -0.74 -4.86 -17.58
CA THR A 118 0.32 -4.54 -18.56
C THR A 118 1.20 -5.75 -18.83
N HIS A 119 1.58 -6.47 -17.77
CA HIS A 119 2.39 -7.68 -17.86
C HIS A 119 2.28 -8.52 -16.58
N SER A 120 2.74 -9.77 -16.67
CA SER A 120 2.94 -10.67 -15.54
C SER A 120 4.31 -11.35 -15.68
N GLY A 121 4.91 -11.76 -14.56
CA GLY A 121 6.23 -12.39 -14.58
C GLY A 121 7.06 -12.10 -13.33
N PRO A 122 8.32 -12.58 -13.28
CA PRO A 122 9.18 -12.37 -12.12
C PRO A 122 9.47 -10.89 -11.89
N GLU A 123 9.58 -10.49 -10.63
CA GLU A 123 10.05 -9.15 -10.30
C GLU A 123 11.57 -9.05 -10.46
N VAL A 124 12.04 -7.90 -10.92
CA VAL A 124 13.46 -7.56 -10.94
C VAL A 124 13.86 -7.02 -9.56
N PRO A 125 14.85 -7.62 -8.88
CA PRO A 125 15.40 -7.11 -7.63
C PRO A 125 15.82 -5.64 -7.72
N GLY A 126 15.50 -4.86 -6.70
CA GLY A 126 15.69 -3.40 -6.70
C GLY A 126 17.08 -2.90 -7.15
N PRO A 127 18.20 -3.47 -6.68
CA PRO A 127 19.53 -3.08 -7.16
C PRO A 127 19.77 -3.33 -8.66
N GLN A 128 19.16 -4.39 -9.22
CA GLN A 128 19.35 -4.80 -10.62
C GLN A 128 18.58 -3.91 -11.60
N ARG A 129 17.52 -3.22 -11.15
CA ARG A 129 16.81 -2.23 -11.97
C ARG A 129 17.64 -0.97 -12.28
N ARG A 130 18.71 -0.70 -11.53
CA ARG A 130 19.56 0.49 -11.76
C ARG A 130 20.47 0.35 -12.97
N SER A 131 20.75 -0.89 -13.36
CA SER A 131 21.68 -1.22 -14.44
C SER A 131 21.06 -1.15 -15.83
N ASP A 132 19.78 -0.77 -15.93
CA ASP A 132 19.04 -0.70 -17.18
C ASP A 132 19.01 0.77 -17.66
N PRO A 133 19.85 1.16 -18.63
CA PRO A 133 20.03 2.56 -19.03
C PRO A 133 18.81 3.21 -19.72
N GLY A 134 17.69 2.48 -19.87
CA GLY A 134 16.49 2.93 -20.58
C GLY A 134 15.36 3.52 -19.73
N SER A 135 15.46 3.59 -18.40
CA SER A 135 14.30 3.96 -17.55
C SER A 135 14.34 5.35 -16.91
N ILE A 136 15.19 6.27 -17.36
CA ILE A 136 15.13 7.68 -16.95
C ILE A 136 14.56 8.49 -18.12
N SER A 137 13.23 8.52 -18.23
CA SER A 137 12.50 9.58 -18.94
C SER A 137 11.55 10.25 -17.95
N GLY A 138 12.13 10.90 -16.94
CA GLY A 138 11.47 11.94 -16.17
C GLY A 138 12.00 13.27 -16.68
N SER A 139 11.18 14.00 -17.41
CA SER A 139 11.43 15.39 -17.79
C SER A 139 11.32 16.28 -16.54
N ASP A 140 12.40 16.39 -15.78
CA ASP A 140 12.50 17.45 -14.76
C ASP A 140 12.96 18.73 -15.46
N GLY A 141 11.97 19.54 -15.82
CA GLY A 141 12.17 20.94 -16.15
C GLY A 141 12.70 21.69 -14.92
N ASP A 142 13.84 22.33 -15.13
CA ASP A 142 14.29 23.57 -14.50
C ASP A 142 14.20 23.68 -12.96
N ARG A 143 15.33 23.44 -12.29
CA ARG A 143 15.63 24.09 -11.02
C ARG A 143 16.97 24.80 -11.11
N SER A 144 16.92 26.05 -11.58
CA SER A 144 17.84 27.12 -11.21
C SER A 144 18.14 27.11 -9.70
N THR A 145 19.36 26.73 -9.33
CA THR A 145 19.87 26.78 -7.96
C THR A 145 20.40 28.19 -7.63
N SER A 146 19.54 29.04 -7.08
CA SER A 146 19.99 30.23 -6.36
C SER A 146 20.14 29.89 -4.86
N PRO A 147 21.25 30.28 -4.20
CA PRO A 147 21.43 30.00 -2.77
C PRO A 147 20.52 30.90 -1.91
N PRO A 148 20.11 30.48 -0.70
CA PRO A 148 19.27 31.30 0.16
C PRO A 148 20.07 32.47 0.77
N PRO A 149 19.43 33.63 1.04
CA PRO A 149 20.09 34.76 1.67
C PRO A 149 20.32 34.51 3.17
N SER A 150 21.48 34.97 3.66
CA SER A 150 21.84 34.99 5.08
C SER A 150 20.99 36.02 5.84
N GLY A 151 20.10 35.54 6.71
CA GLY A 151 19.31 36.38 7.61
C GLY A 151 19.55 36.00 9.07
N ALA A 152 20.17 36.91 9.83
CA ALA A 152 20.27 36.84 11.28
C ALA A 152 18.87 36.93 11.91
N GLY A 153 18.55 36.04 12.85
CA GLY A 153 17.27 36.01 13.57
C GLY A 153 17.40 35.30 14.90
N THR A 154 17.37 36.09 15.97
CA THR A 154 17.40 35.79 17.40
C THR A 154 16.60 34.56 17.86
N SER A 155 17.22 33.74 18.72
CA SER A 155 16.58 32.63 19.44
C SER A 155 15.45 33.09 20.37
N PRO A 156 14.29 32.41 20.43
CA PRO A 156 13.33 32.59 21.51
C PRO A 156 13.76 31.81 22.76
N LYS A 157 13.79 32.52 23.88
CA LYS A 157 14.11 32.05 25.24
C LYS A 157 12.91 31.27 25.82
N LEU A 158 13.12 30.03 26.27
CA LEU A 158 12.11 29.28 27.02
C LEU A 158 11.79 29.97 28.37
N PRO A 159 10.52 30.03 28.80
CA PRO A 159 10.17 30.35 30.18
C PRO A 159 10.36 29.11 31.10
N PRO A 160 10.63 29.33 32.40
CA PRO A 160 10.92 28.25 33.35
C PRO A 160 9.65 27.50 33.78
N ALA A 161 9.83 26.23 34.14
CA ALA A 161 8.81 25.37 34.70
C ALA A 161 8.42 25.81 36.13
N SER A 162 7.12 25.90 36.39
CA SER A 162 6.56 25.94 37.75
C SER A 162 5.50 24.86 37.89
N ASP A 163 5.75 23.97 38.86
CA ASP A 163 4.78 23.10 39.51
C ASP A 163 3.52 23.87 39.92
N LEU A 164 2.36 23.18 39.89
CA LEU A 164 1.49 22.97 41.05
C LEU A 164 0.16 22.32 40.62
N THR A 165 -0.05 21.10 41.13
CA THR A 165 -1.25 20.54 41.77
C THR A 165 -2.62 20.54 41.05
N ASP A 166 -3.11 19.32 40.82
CA ASP A 166 -4.38 18.76 41.32
C ASP A 166 -5.64 19.64 41.31
N ASP A 167 -6.61 19.31 40.43
CA ASP A 167 -8.03 19.39 40.79
C ASP A 167 -8.84 18.35 40.00
N SER A 168 -9.14 17.27 40.70
CA SER A 168 -10.21 16.32 40.41
C SER A 168 -11.59 16.96 40.53
N SER A 169 -12.31 17.17 39.42
CA SER A 169 -13.78 17.22 39.48
C SER A 169 -14.50 16.95 38.15
N ARG A 170 -15.24 15.82 38.18
CA ARG A 170 -16.58 15.61 37.60
C ARG A 170 -16.84 16.04 36.15
N ARG A 171 -17.16 15.04 35.32
CA ARG A 171 -18.39 15.02 34.48
C ARG A 171 -18.75 13.57 34.14
N GLN A 172 -19.72 13.04 34.87
CA GLN A 172 -20.58 11.95 34.40
C GLN A 172 -21.53 12.51 33.35
N PHE A 173 -21.70 11.81 32.23
CA PHE A 173 -22.92 11.90 31.44
C PHE A 173 -23.38 10.47 31.11
N THR A 174 -24.66 10.28 31.40
CA THR A 174 -25.54 9.12 31.18
C THR A 174 -25.69 8.74 29.71
#